data_AF-A0A844F143-F1
#
_entry.id   AF-A0A844F143-F1
#
_cell.length_a   1.000
_cell.length_b   1.000
_cell.length_c   1.000
_cell.angle_alpha   90.00
_cell.angle_beta   90.00
_cell.angle_gamma   90.00
#
_symmetry.space_group_name_H-M   'P 1'
#
loop_
_entity.id
_entity.type
_entity.pdbx_description
1 polymer ?
#
loop_
_entity_poly.entity_id
_entity_poly.type
_entity_poly.pdbx_seq_one_letter_code
_entity_poly.pdbx_strand_id
1 'polypeptide(L)'
;MALVVCPDCGHEISENADICPNCGFPLQKFLKENNISNIQGVLICPKCAHMYNGWYCKYDLPQNLKCEYCNSILVQTNENSEEMFKLSCPKEKEQEFNKKCIELAERYGHGQFSKEDFENQKYKLNLKVTNWINEHENQSQQPNTPHCPTCNSTNIHKISVTSKALNAGLFGLLGNKRKKQFHCNNCGYEW
;
A
#
# COMPACT_ATOMS: atom_id res chain seq x y z
N MET A 1 4.68 4.47 19.94
CA MET A 1 6.12 4.17 20.20
C MET A 1 6.70 3.90 18.83
N ALA A 2 7.76 4.56 18.36
CA ALA A 2 8.18 4.27 16.99
C ALA A 2 8.79 2.88 16.88
N LEU A 3 8.54 2.24 15.74
CA LEU A 3 9.14 0.97 15.36
C LEU A 3 10.22 1.22 14.31
N VAL A 4 11.23 0.36 14.30
CA VAL A 4 12.24 0.29 13.25
C VAL A 4 12.35 -1.12 12.70
N VAL A 5 12.70 -1.22 11.43
CA VAL A 5 13.13 -2.47 10.82
C VAL A 5 14.58 -2.72 11.24
N CYS A 6 14.84 -3.80 11.97
CA CYS A 6 16.19 -4.21 12.35
C CYS A 6 17.07 -4.29 11.08
N PRO A 7 18.18 -3.55 11.00
CA PRO A 7 18.99 -3.47 9.79
C PRO A 7 19.78 -4.75 9.48
N ASP A 8 19.71 -5.77 10.34
CA ASP A 8 20.38 -7.04 10.20
C ASP A 8 19.41 -8.17 9.87
N CYS A 9 18.43 -8.46 10.75
CA CYS A 9 17.48 -9.55 10.55
C CYS A 9 16.15 -9.15 9.91
N GLY A 10 15.86 -7.85 9.74
CA GLY A 10 14.61 -7.35 9.18
C GLY A 10 13.39 -7.41 10.12
N HIS A 11 13.54 -7.87 11.36
CA HIS A 11 12.45 -7.90 12.33
C HIS A 11 12.09 -6.48 12.82
N GLU A 12 10.80 -6.22 13.02
CA GLU A 12 10.32 -4.96 13.57
C GLU A 12 10.58 -4.92 15.08
N ILE A 13 11.25 -3.87 15.55
CA ILE A 13 11.63 -3.71 16.95
C ILE A 13 11.40 -2.27 17.41
N SER A 14 11.28 -2.07 18.71
CA SER A 14 11.17 -0.73 19.30
C SER A 14 12.42 0.11 18.99
N GLU A 15 12.21 1.39 18.66
CA GLU A 15 13.31 2.36 18.52
C GLU A 15 14.17 2.52 19.79
N ASN A 16 13.61 2.17 20.96
CA ASN A 16 14.28 2.26 22.26
C ASN A 16 15.02 0.98 22.66
N ALA A 17 14.98 -0.08 21.83
CA ALA A 17 15.68 -1.31 22.14
C ALA A 17 17.20 -1.09 22.09
N ASP A 18 17.93 -1.48 23.14
CA ASP A 18 19.40 -1.47 23.14
C ASP A 18 19.97 -2.44 22.10
N ILE A 19 19.37 -3.63 22.04
CA ILE A 19 19.68 -4.71 21.12
C ILE A 19 18.40 -5.29 20.51
N CYS A 20 18.47 -5.81 19.29
CA CYS A 20 17.38 -6.53 18.66
C CYS A 20 17.10 -7.83 19.43
N PRO A 21 15.89 -8.06 19.96
CA PRO A 21 15.55 -9.30 20.66
C PRO A 21 15.54 -10.54 19.74
N ASN A 22 15.47 -10.35 18.41
CA ASN A 22 15.42 -11.45 17.45
C ASN A 22 16.82 -11.96 17.05
N CYS A 23 17.80 -11.08 16.81
CA CYS A 23 19.14 -11.48 16.35
C CYS A 23 20.31 -10.95 17.18
N GLY A 24 20.06 -10.16 18.22
CA GLY A 24 21.09 -9.55 19.07
C GLY A 24 21.79 -8.32 18.48
N PHE A 25 21.32 -7.80 17.34
CA PHE A 25 21.90 -6.61 16.70
C PHE A 25 21.91 -5.39 17.64
N PRO A 26 23.05 -4.70 17.86
CA PRO A 26 23.14 -3.59 18.81
C PRO A 26 22.59 -2.28 18.25
N LEU A 27 21.26 -2.10 18.34
CA LEU A 27 20.53 -0.99 17.71
C LEU A 27 21.00 0.39 18.19
N GLN A 28 21.06 0.66 19.50
CA GLN A 28 21.43 2.00 20.00
C GLN A 28 22.86 2.39 19.62
N LYS A 29 23.77 1.41 19.62
CA LYS A 29 25.15 1.61 19.17
C LYS A 29 25.17 1.98 17.67
N PHE A 30 24.42 1.24 16.85
CA PHE A 30 24.32 1.52 15.42
C PHE A 30 23.76 2.92 15.13
N LEU A 31 22.68 3.33 15.82
CA LEU A 31 22.09 4.67 15.64
C LEU A 31 23.10 5.77 15.97
N LYS A 32 23.82 5.61 17.08
CA LYS A 32 24.86 6.56 17.51
C LYS A 32 26.01 6.66 16.51
N GLU A 33 26.53 5.53 16.02
CA GLU A 33 27.63 5.48 15.05
C GLU A 33 27.27 6.12 13.71
N ASN A 34 25.99 6.09 13.33
CA ASN A 34 25.49 6.65 12.08
C ASN A 34 24.82 8.02 12.25
N ASN A 35 24.92 8.64 13.44
CA ASN A 35 24.34 9.96 13.73
C ASN A 35 22.82 10.04 13.48
N ILE A 36 22.09 8.96 13.77
CA ILE A 36 20.63 8.90 13.67
C ILE A 36 20.04 9.11 15.07
N SER A 37 19.51 10.30 15.31
CA SER A 37 18.88 10.71 16.57
C SER A 37 17.36 10.87 16.47
N ASN A 38 16.81 10.98 15.26
CA ASN A 38 15.39 11.17 15.00
C ASN A 38 14.89 10.23 13.89
N ILE A 39 14.42 9.04 14.29
CA ILE A 39 13.89 8.01 13.38
C ILE A 39 12.58 8.44 12.73
N GLN A 40 11.80 9.30 13.39
CA GLN A 40 10.54 9.82 12.87
C GLN A 40 10.76 10.94 11.83
N GLY A 41 12.02 11.40 11.67
CA GLY A 41 12.43 12.38 10.68
C GLY A 41 12.64 11.78 9.29
N VAL A 42 13.04 12.64 8.36
CA VAL A 42 13.35 12.24 6.99
C VAL A 42 14.75 11.62 6.94
N LEU A 43 14.81 10.35 6.60
CA LEU A 43 16.05 9.64 6.26
C LEU A 43 16.17 9.54 4.73
N ILE A 44 17.35 9.85 4.19
CA ILE A 44 17.62 9.76 2.76
C ILE A 44 18.66 8.67 2.49
N CYS A 45 18.44 7.88 1.44
CA CYS A 45 19.49 7.00 0.95
C CYS A 45 20.58 7.84 0.27
N PRO A 46 21.84 7.79 0.73
CA PRO A 46 22.91 8.62 0.17
C PRO A 46 23.34 8.19 -1.24
N LYS A 47 23.00 6.96 -1.63
CA LYS A 47 23.42 6.34 -2.89
C LYS A 47 22.39 6.50 -4.00
N CYS A 48 21.14 6.11 -3.74
CA CYS A 48 20.07 6.14 -4.73
C CYS A 48 19.06 7.26 -4.52
N ALA A 49 19.19 8.12 -3.49
CA ALA A 49 18.22 9.17 -3.17
C ALA A 49 16.79 8.71 -2.85
N HIS A 50 16.57 7.44 -2.48
CA HIS A 50 15.28 7.02 -1.93
C HIS A 50 15.03 7.69 -0.58
N MET A 51 13.90 8.38 -0.46
CA MET A 51 13.49 9.07 0.76
C MET A 51 12.59 8.18 1.62
N TYR A 52 12.86 8.16 2.92
CA TYR A 52 12.03 7.56 3.96
C TYR A 52 11.54 8.67 4.90
N ASN A 53 10.25 9.02 4.85
CA ASN A 53 9.76 10.21 5.54
C ASN A 53 9.65 10.06 7.07
N GLY A 54 9.68 8.85 7.65
CA GLY A 54 9.54 8.62 9.10
C GLY A 54 8.16 9.00 9.68
N TRP A 55 7.31 9.68 8.90
CA TRP A 55 6.00 10.18 9.33
C TRP A 55 5.06 9.04 9.74
N TYR A 56 5.17 7.91 9.05
CA TYR A 56 4.37 6.72 9.30
C TYR A 56 4.63 6.06 10.66
N CYS A 57 5.74 6.37 11.34
CA CYS A 57 5.98 5.91 12.70
C CYS A 57 4.95 6.42 13.72
N LYS A 58 4.21 7.48 13.39
CA LYS A 58 3.07 7.96 14.19
C LYS A 58 1.88 6.99 14.19
N TYR A 59 1.84 6.08 13.22
CA TYR A 59 0.79 5.09 13.02
C TYR A 59 1.33 3.67 13.23
N ASP A 60 2.35 3.52 14.07
CA ASP A 60 3.00 2.25 14.42
C ASP A 60 3.54 1.47 13.20
N LEU A 61 3.89 2.17 12.11
CA LEU A 61 4.60 1.58 10.98
C LEU A 61 6.13 1.72 11.17
N PRO A 62 6.90 0.67 10.88
CA PRO A 62 8.33 0.68 11.13
C PRO A 62 9.09 1.53 10.11
N GLN A 63 10.09 2.28 10.57
CA GLN A 63 11.04 2.97 9.71
C GLN A 63 12.22 2.07 9.36
N ASN A 64 12.63 2.06 8.09
CA ASN A 64 13.85 1.39 7.67
C ASN A 64 15.09 2.20 8.08
N LEU A 65 16.17 1.50 8.47
CA LEU A 65 17.48 2.11 8.73
C LEU A 65 18.50 1.85 7.61
N LYS A 66 18.15 0.96 6.68
CA LYS A 66 18.88 0.69 5.44
C LYS A 66 17.94 0.82 4.25
N CYS A 67 18.49 1.20 3.10
CA CYS A 67 17.71 1.33 1.89
C CYS A 67 17.30 -0.04 1.34
N GLU A 68 16.01 -0.24 1.08
CA GLU A 68 15.47 -1.48 0.52
C GLU A 68 15.95 -1.77 -0.93
N TYR A 69 16.49 -0.77 -1.64
CA TYR A 69 16.88 -0.90 -3.05
C TYR A 69 18.36 -1.19 -3.26
N CYS A 70 19.22 -0.65 -2.39
CA CYS A 70 20.67 -0.73 -2.52
C CYS A 70 21.39 -1.13 -1.22
N ASN A 71 20.66 -1.33 -0.12
CA ASN A 71 21.15 -1.73 1.20
C ASN A 71 22.10 -0.74 1.90
N SER A 72 22.29 0.46 1.36
CA SER A 72 23.05 1.54 2.01
C SER A 72 22.39 1.97 3.32
N ILE A 73 23.19 2.28 4.32
CA ILE A 73 22.72 2.91 5.57
C ILE A 73 22.13 4.27 5.21
N LEU A 74 20.96 4.57 5.77
CA LEU A 74 20.29 5.84 5.51
C LEU A 74 20.93 6.96 6.34
N VAL A 75 20.89 8.16 5.79
CA VAL A 75 21.43 9.35 6.46
C VAL A 75 20.27 10.22 6.93
N GLN A 76 20.35 10.69 8.17
CA GLN A 76 19.37 11.63 8.71
C GLN A 76 19.52 13.01 8.08
N THR A 77 18.39 13.62 7.73
CA THR A 77 18.32 15.00 7.25
C THR A 77 17.62 15.90 8.26
N ASN A 78 17.72 17.22 8.05
CA ASN A 78 16.98 18.21 8.84
C ASN A 78 15.64 18.60 8.20
N GLU A 79 15.16 17.84 7.21
CA GLU A 79 13.91 18.16 6.50
C GLU A 79 12.68 17.79 7.34
N ASN A 80 11.61 18.55 7.16
CA ASN A 80 10.34 18.29 7.82
C ASN A 80 9.59 17.14 7.11
N SER A 81 9.25 16.09 7.84
CA SER A 81 8.57 14.90 7.31
C SER A 81 7.21 15.20 6.68
N GLU A 82 6.45 16.15 7.23
CA GLU A 82 5.13 16.52 6.71
C GLU A 82 5.25 17.32 5.41
N GLU A 83 6.22 18.23 5.31
CA GLU A 83 6.48 18.99 4.08
C GLU A 83 6.97 18.07 2.96
N MET A 84 7.89 17.16 3.28
CA MET A 84 8.37 16.17 2.31
C MET A 84 7.26 15.22 1.85
N PHE A 85 6.36 14.82 2.75
CA PHE A 85 5.19 14.02 2.40
C PHE A 85 4.24 14.77 1.44
N LYS A 86 3.95 16.05 1.73
CA LYS A 86 3.14 16.90 0.84
C LYS A 86 3.77 17.08 -0.53
N LEU A 87 5.10 17.12 -0.61
CA LEU A 87 5.83 17.18 -1.87
C LEU A 87 5.78 15.84 -2.63
N SER A 88 5.81 14.70 -1.94
CA SER A 88 5.81 13.37 -2.57
C SER A 88 4.46 12.91 -3.11
N CYS A 89 3.34 13.46 -2.60
CA CYS A 89 2.00 12.97 -2.94
C CYS A 89 1.50 13.32 -4.36
N PRO A 90 1.62 14.58 -4.86
CA PRO A 90 1.07 14.94 -6.17
C PRO A 90 1.94 14.42 -7.31
N LYS A 91 1.32 13.77 -8.30
CA LYS A 91 2.04 13.23 -9.48
C LYS A 91 2.70 14.35 -10.30
N GLU A 92 2.08 15.52 -10.34
CA GLU A 92 2.58 16.70 -11.04
C GLU A 92 3.89 17.22 -10.42
N LYS A 93 4.13 16.92 -9.13
CA LYS A 93 5.34 17.32 -8.41
C LYS A 93 6.43 16.24 -8.40
N GLU A 94 6.26 15.13 -9.11
CA GLU A 94 7.23 14.02 -9.08
C GLU A 94 8.65 14.49 -9.45
N GLN A 95 8.78 15.39 -10.45
CA GLN A 95 10.08 15.93 -10.85
C GLN A 95 10.70 16.82 -9.77
N GLU A 96 9.90 17.67 -9.13
CA GLU A 96 10.33 18.55 -8.03
C GLU A 96 10.77 17.71 -6.82
N PHE A 97 9.97 16.71 -6.46
CA PHE A 97 10.28 15.75 -5.40
C PHE A 97 11.58 14.99 -5.66
N ASN A 98 11.74 14.45 -6.88
CA ASN A 98 12.96 13.73 -7.27
C ASN A 98 14.19 14.62 -7.20
N LYS A 99 14.09 15.87 -7.68
CA LYS A 99 15.18 16.85 -7.60
C LYS A 99 15.56 17.13 -6.16
N LYS A 100 14.58 17.34 -5.28
CA LYS A 100 14.81 17.55 -3.84
C LYS A 100 15.49 16.34 -3.20
N CYS A 101 15.07 15.11 -3.54
CA CYS A 101 15.70 13.90 -3.01
C CYS A 101 17.17 13.76 -3.44
N ILE A 102 17.48 14.06 -4.70
CA ILE A 102 18.87 14.06 -5.21
C ILE A 102 19.70 15.11 -4.48
N GLU A 103 19.19 16.34 -4.33
CA GLU A 103 19.86 17.42 -3.57
C GLU A 103 20.21 16.97 -2.14
N LEU A 104 19.29 16.27 -1.47
CA LEU A 104 19.51 15.73 -0.13
C LEU A 104 20.57 14.62 -0.12
N ALA A 105 20.52 13.69 -1.08
CA ALA A 105 21.52 12.64 -1.19
C ALA A 105 22.91 13.20 -1.46
N GLU A 106 23.03 14.23 -2.30
CA GLU A 106 24.31 14.91 -2.56
C GLU A 106 24.80 15.67 -1.32
N ARG A 107 23.91 16.41 -0.64
CA ARG A 107 24.24 17.22 0.54
C ARG A 107 24.68 16.38 1.74
N TYR A 108 23.95 15.30 2.03
CA TYR A 108 24.15 14.49 3.24
C TYR A 108 24.92 13.20 2.97
N GLY A 109 24.98 12.74 1.71
CA GLY A 109 25.55 11.44 1.34
C GLY A 109 27.03 11.42 1.04
N HIS A 110 27.75 12.53 1.24
CA HIS A 110 29.22 12.62 1.09
C HIS A 110 29.74 12.09 -0.26
N GLY A 111 29.04 12.42 -1.36
CA GLY A 111 29.44 12.04 -2.72
C GLY A 111 29.14 10.58 -3.11
N GLN A 112 28.33 9.86 -2.33
CA GLN A 112 27.91 8.49 -2.67
C GLN A 112 26.82 8.42 -3.74
N PHE A 113 26.19 9.55 -4.07
CA PHE A 113 25.08 9.58 -5.00
C PHE A 113 25.48 9.08 -6.38
N SER A 114 24.66 8.19 -6.94
CA SER A 114 24.83 7.63 -8.26
C SER A 114 23.53 7.73 -9.03
N LYS A 115 23.62 8.33 -10.23
CA LYS A 115 22.49 8.42 -11.15
C LYS A 115 21.97 7.02 -11.54
N GLU A 116 22.89 6.07 -11.72
CA GLU A 116 22.55 4.68 -12.04
C GLU A 116 21.74 4.05 -10.90
N ASP A 117 22.15 4.25 -9.64
CA ASP A 117 21.43 3.72 -8.49
C ASP A 117 20.05 4.36 -8.29
N PHE A 118 19.94 5.67 -8.58
CA PHE A 118 18.66 6.37 -8.59
C PHE A 118 17.70 5.80 -9.65
N GLU A 119 18.17 5.60 -10.88
CA GLU A 119 17.38 5.00 -11.95
C GLU A 119 16.98 3.55 -11.63
N ASN A 120 17.91 2.75 -11.11
CA ASN A 120 17.65 1.38 -10.67
C ASN A 120 16.59 1.32 -9.56
N GLN A 121 16.63 2.25 -8.61
CA GLN A 121 15.63 2.37 -7.56
C GLN A 121 14.24 2.71 -8.14
N LYS A 122 14.15 3.65 -9.08
CA LYS A 122 12.88 3.98 -9.76
C LYS A 122 12.32 2.79 -10.52
N TYR A 123 13.18 2.06 -11.24
CA TYR A 123 12.77 0.84 -11.95
C TYR A 123 12.19 -0.21 -11.00
N LYS A 124 12.89 -0.50 -9.89
CA LYS A 124 12.41 -1.45 -8.87
C LYS A 124 11.08 -1.02 -8.23
N LEU A 125 10.90 0.27 -7.96
CA LEU A 125 9.64 0.80 -7.42
C LEU A 125 8.50 0.61 -8.42
N ASN A 126 8.72 0.97 -9.69
CA ASN A 126 7.72 0.79 -10.74
C ASN A 126 7.35 -0.69 -10.91
N LEU A 127 8.33 -1.60 -10.92
CA LEU A 127 8.06 -3.04 -10.96
C LEU A 127 7.20 -3.49 -9.78
N LYS A 128 7.51 -3.07 -8.55
CA LYS A 128 6.71 -3.42 -7.36
C LYS A 128 5.27 -2.94 -7.49
N VAL A 129 5.06 -1.70 -7.92
CA VAL A 129 3.71 -1.13 -8.11
C VAL A 129 2.96 -1.87 -9.21
N THR A 130 3.59 -2.12 -10.36
CA THR A 130 2.99 -2.88 -11.47
C THR A 130 2.59 -4.29 -11.04
N ASN A 131 3.47 -4.99 -10.32
CA ASN A 131 3.16 -6.33 -9.81
C ASN A 131 2.00 -6.29 -8.81
N TRP A 132 2.00 -5.35 -7.88
CA TRP A 132 0.90 -5.17 -6.93
C TRP A 132 -0.44 -4.90 -7.63
N ILE A 133 -0.46 -4.00 -8.63
CA ILE A 133 -1.66 -3.72 -9.44
C ILE A 133 -2.12 -5.00 -10.13
N ASN A 134 -1.23 -5.73 -10.82
CA ASN A 134 -1.57 -6.95 -11.54
C ASN A 134 -2.14 -8.05 -10.61
N GLU A 135 -1.60 -8.19 -9.40
CA GLU A 135 -2.09 -9.15 -8.40
C GLU A 135 -3.50 -8.79 -7.92
N HIS A 136 -3.81 -7.51 -7.75
CA HIS A 136 -5.10 -7.03 -7.21
C HIS A 136 -6.18 -6.85 -8.29
N GLU A 137 -5.80 -6.57 -9.54
CA GLU A 137 -6.70 -6.62 -10.69
C GLU A 137 -7.23 -8.06 -10.91
N ASN A 138 -6.41 -9.08 -10.69
CA ASN A 138 -6.84 -10.48 -10.79
C ASN A 138 -7.74 -10.94 -9.62
N GLN A 139 -7.69 -10.29 -8.46
CA GLN A 139 -8.55 -10.63 -7.31
C GLN A 139 -9.93 -9.95 -7.34
N SER A 140 -10.11 -8.89 -8.13
CA SER A 140 -11.36 -8.10 -8.19
C SER A 140 -12.41 -8.62 -9.19
N GLN A 141 -12.18 -9.74 -9.86
CA GLN A 141 -13.14 -10.39 -10.76
C GLN A 141 -14.02 -11.46 -10.10
N GLN A 142 -14.60 -11.18 -8.93
CA GLN A 142 -15.93 -11.73 -8.65
C GLN A 142 -16.90 -10.59 -8.97
N PRO A 143 -17.49 -10.53 -10.17
CA PRO A 143 -18.57 -9.59 -10.40
C PRO A 143 -19.60 -9.80 -9.29
N ASN A 144 -20.16 -8.73 -8.73
CA ASN A 144 -21.32 -8.76 -7.84
C ASN A 144 -22.55 -9.24 -8.63
N THR A 145 -22.44 -10.40 -9.26
CA THR A 145 -23.50 -11.09 -9.98
C THR A 145 -24.43 -11.61 -8.90
N PRO A 146 -25.70 -11.19 -8.89
CA PRO A 146 -26.62 -11.72 -7.90
C PRO A 146 -26.70 -13.24 -8.07
N HIS A 147 -26.60 -13.96 -6.96
CA HIS A 147 -26.73 -15.41 -6.91
C HIS A 147 -28.11 -15.79 -6.38
N CYS A 148 -28.59 -16.96 -6.79
CA CYS A 148 -29.77 -17.54 -6.18
C CYS A 148 -29.51 -17.89 -4.70
N PRO A 149 -30.28 -17.37 -3.73
CA PRO A 149 -30.07 -17.65 -2.31
C PRO A 149 -30.37 -19.11 -1.92
N THR A 150 -30.99 -19.89 -2.81
CA THR A 150 -31.35 -21.30 -2.56
C THR A 150 -30.32 -22.30 -3.09
N CYS A 151 -29.68 -22.01 -4.23
CA CYS A 151 -28.74 -22.95 -4.88
C CYS A 151 -27.42 -22.33 -5.31
N ASN A 152 -27.19 -21.07 -4.96
CA ASN A 152 -26.00 -20.28 -5.29
C ASN A 152 -25.70 -20.09 -6.79
N SER A 153 -26.60 -20.52 -7.68
CA SER A 153 -26.45 -20.36 -9.12
C SER A 153 -26.47 -18.89 -9.54
N THR A 154 -25.54 -18.51 -10.43
CA THR A 154 -25.53 -17.22 -11.15
C THR A 154 -26.46 -17.21 -12.36
N ASN A 155 -27.02 -18.36 -12.76
CA ASN A 155 -27.93 -18.47 -13.89
C ASN A 155 -29.33 -18.01 -13.50
N ILE A 156 -29.50 -16.69 -13.47
CA ILE A 156 -30.70 -16.00 -13.00
C ILE A 156 -31.12 -14.96 -14.04
N HIS A 157 -32.40 -14.58 -14.07
CA HIS A 157 -32.88 -13.49 -14.91
C HIS A 157 -33.88 -12.60 -14.17
N LYS A 158 -34.00 -11.34 -14.57
CA LYS A 158 -35.00 -10.43 -14.02
C LYS A 158 -36.39 -10.82 -14.50
N ILE A 159 -37.33 -10.95 -13.57
CA ILE A 159 -38.72 -11.21 -13.91
C ILE A 159 -39.28 -9.96 -14.60
N SER A 160 -39.71 -10.11 -15.86
CA SER A 160 -40.19 -9.00 -16.67
C SER A 160 -41.44 -8.34 -16.08
N VAL A 161 -41.61 -7.04 -16.35
CA VAL A 161 -42.80 -6.28 -15.92
C VAL A 161 -44.08 -6.87 -16.55
N THR A 162 -43.99 -7.38 -17.77
CA THR A 162 -45.09 -8.06 -18.46
C THR A 162 -45.50 -9.36 -17.75
N SER A 163 -44.53 -10.16 -17.28
CA SER A 163 -44.81 -11.37 -16.50
C SER A 163 -45.50 -11.05 -15.17
N LYS A 164 -45.14 -9.92 -14.54
CA LYS A 164 -45.79 -9.45 -13.30
C LYS A 164 -47.21 -8.95 -13.56
N ALA A 165 -47.42 -8.21 -14.66
CA ALA A 165 -48.73 -7.69 -15.06
C ALA A 165 -49.70 -8.82 -15.44
N LEU A 166 -49.24 -9.84 -16.16
CA LEU A 166 -50.04 -11.03 -16.48
C LEU A 166 -50.45 -11.78 -15.21
N ASN A 167 -49.53 -11.96 -14.26
CA ASN A 167 -49.85 -12.61 -12.99
C ASN A 167 -50.87 -11.81 -12.16
N ALA A 168 -50.79 -10.48 -12.17
CA ALA A 168 -51.77 -9.60 -11.54
C ALA A 168 -53.13 -9.58 -12.28
N GLY A 169 -53.13 -9.71 -13.60
CA GLY A 169 -54.35 -9.78 -14.41
C GLY A 169 -55.11 -11.09 -14.23
N LEU A 170 -54.41 -12.22 -14.13
CA LEU A 170 -55.02 -13.56 -13.95
C LEU A 170 -55.50 -13.83 -12.53
N PHE A 171 -54.75 -13.39 -11.51
CA PHE A 171 -55.04 -13.69 -10.10
C PHE A 171 -55.55 -12.47 -9.30
N GLY A 172 -55.86 -11.37 -9.99
CA GLY A 172 -56.29 -10.12 -9.36
C GLY A 172 -55.29 -9.63 -8.32
N LEU A 173 -55.79 -8.98 -7.26
CA LEU A 173 -54.97 -8.43 -6.18
C LEU A 173 -54.21 -9.49 -5.35
N LEU A 174 -54.44 -10.79 -5.55
CA LEU A 174 -53.79 -11.90 -4.84
C LEU A 174 -52.51 -12.46 -5.51
N GLY A 175 -52.10 -11.95 -6.66
CA GLY A 175 -50.88 -12.39 -7.35
C GLY A 175 -49.58 -12.11 -6.56
N ASN A 176 -48.86 -13.16 -6.16
CA ASN A 176 -47.64 -13.09 -5.33
C ASN A 176 -46.37 -12.63 -6.09
N LYS A 177 -46.38 -12.59 -7.42
CA LYS A 177 -45.20 -12.24 -8.24
C LYS A 177 -44.81 -10.75 -8.23
N ARG A 178 -45.61 -9.88 -7.61
CA ARG A 178 -45.35 -8.43 -7.56
C ARG A 178 -44.11 -8.06 -6.75
N LYS A 179 -43.79 -8.84 -5.71
CA LYS A 179 -42.67 -8.59 -4.79
C LYS A 179 -41.35 -9.23 -5.26
N LYS A 180 -41.37 -10.03 -6.33
CA LYS A 180 -40.23 -10.84 -6.78
C LYS A 180 -39.47 -10.15 -7.90
N GLN A 181 -38.15 -10.07 -7.84
CA GLN A 181 -37.29 -9.38 -8.79
C GLN A 181 -36.55 -10.32 -9.75
N PHE A 182 -36.12 -11.49 -9.29
CA PHE A 182 -35.32 -12.44 -10.03
C PHE A 182 -35.91 -13.85 -9.99
N HIS A 183 -35.65 -14.62 -11.05
CA HIS A 183 -35.94 -16.04 -11.16
C HIS A 183 -34.62 -16.79 -11.39
N CYS A 184 -34.40 -17.88 -10.65
CA CYS A 184 -33.27 -18.78 -10.89
C CYS A 184 -33.63 -19.85 -11.92
N ASN A 185 -32.88 -19.91 -13.02
CA ASN A 185 -33.08 -20.91 -14.07
C ASN A 185 -32.64 -22.32 -13.65
N ASN A 186 -31.88 -22.45 -12.56
CA ASN A 186 -31.35 -23.74 -12.10
C ASN A 186 -32.29 -24.44 -11.10
N CYS A 187 -32.81 -23.72 -10.10
CA CYS A 187 -33.70 -24.31 -9.08
C CYS A 187 -35.14 -23.77 -9.10
N GLY A 188 -35.45 -22.80 -9.96
CA GLY A 188 -36.79 -22.21 -10.10
C GLY A 188 -37.18 -21.21 -9.00
N TYR A 189 -36.33 -20.96 -8.00
CA TYR A 189 -36.64 -20.03 -6.91
C TYR A 189 -36.79 -18.59 -7.42
N GLU A 190 -37.86 -17.90 -6.98
CA GLU A 190 -38.15 -16.50 -7.28
C GLU A 190 -38.02 -15.64 -6.02
N TRP A 191 -37.21 -14.57 -6.07
CA TRP A 191 -37.03 -13.60 -4.97
C TRP A 191 -37.08 -12.17 -5.46
#